data_AF-A0A382PUB8-F1
#
_entry.id   AF-A0A382PUB8-F1
#
_cell.length_a   1.000
_cell.length_b   1.000
_cell.length_c   1.000
_cell.angle_alpha   90.00
_cell.angle_beta   90.00
_cell.angle_gamma   90.00
#
_symmetry.space_group_name_H-M   'P 1'
#
loop_
_entity.id
_entity.type
_entity.pdbx_description
1 polymer ?
#
loop_
_entity_poly.entity_id
_entity_poly.type
_entity_poly.pdbx_seq_one_letter_code
_entity_poly.pdbx_strand_id
1 'polypeptide(L)' 'MTHISEVLFPIIERLNRIESLITKSDNPNLMTIKDVVSYSRLSEPTIRRAVMRSTLKPFKDDGKKLFRKVDVDNWLQG' A
#
# COMPACT_ATOMS: atom_id res chain seq x y z
N MET A 1 10.50 -41.31 -7.44
CA MET A 1 9.59 -40.15 -7.54
C MET A 1 9.12 -39.61 -6.19
N THR A 2 9.10 -40.40 -5.11
CA THR A 2 8.68 -39.98 -3.76
C THR A 2 9.70 -39.10 -3.00
N HIS A 3 10.99 -39.32 -3.24
CA HIS A 3 12.04 -38.64 -2.48
C HIS A 3 12.17 -37.14 -2.80
N ILE A 4 11.80 -36.73 -4.01
CA ILE A 4 11.76 -35.32 -4.42
C ILE A 4 10.55 -34.61 -3.80
N SER A 5 9.39 -35.27 -3.75
CA SER A 5 8.20 -34.71 -3.11
C SER A 5 8.37 -34.52 -1.60
N GLU A 6 9.08 -35.42 -0.92
CA GLU A 6 9.37 -35.31 0.52
C GLU A 6 10.24 -34.09 0.87
N VAL A 7 11.14 -33.69 -0.03
CA VAL A 7 11.98 -32.49 0.14
C VAL A 7 11.24 -31.23 -0.29
N LEU A 8 10.42 -31.29 -1.33
CA LEU A 8 9.66 -30.13 -1.83
C LEU A 8 8.53 -29.69 -0.88
N PHE A 9 7.86 -30.64 -0.22
CA PHE A 9 6.76 -30.34 0.70
C PHE A 9 7.14 -29.32 1.81
N PRO A 10 8.20 -29.54 2.62
CA PRO A 10 8.59 -28.59 3.67
C PRO A 10 9.09 -27.24 3.10
N ILE A 11 9.60 -27.22 1.88
CA ILE A 11 10.02 -25.99 1.19
C ILE A 11 8.77 -25.17 0.82
N ILE A 12 7.78 -25.79 0.19
CA ILE A 12 6.52 -25.13 -0.19
C ILE A 12 5.79 -24.60 1.04
N GLU A 13 5.69 -25.38 2.11
CA GLU A 13 5.09 -24.92 3.38
C GLU A 13 5.79 -23.68 3.95
N ARG A 14 7.12 -23.65 3.92
CA ARG A 14 7.89 -22.47 4.35
C ARG A 14 7.65 -21.27 3.44
N LEU A 15 7.57 -21.47 2.13
CA LEU A 15 7.29 -20.41 1.16
C LEU A 15 5.89 -19.81 1.39
N ASN A 16 4.86 -20.66 1.54
CA ASN A 16 3.49 -20.23 1.84
C ASN A 16 3.41 -19.46 3.16
N ARG A 17 4.15 -19.90 4.19
CA ARG A 17 4.24 -19.18 5.46
C ARG A 17 4.88 -17.81 5.29
N ILE A 18 6.00 -17.71 4.56
CA ILE A 18 6.68 -16.43 4.27
C ILE A 18 5.73 -15.50 3.51
N GLU A 19 5.06 -16.00 2.48
CA GLU A 19 4.06 -15.26 1.72
C GLU A 19 2.93 -14.74 2.63
N SER A 20 2.41 -15.58 3.52
CA SER A 20 1.37 -15.18 4.49
C SER A 20 1.84 -14.08 5.43
N LEU A 21 3.11 -14.08 5.84
CA LEU A 21 3.68 -13.09 6.77
C LEU A 21 3.93 -11.74 6.08
N ILE A 22 4.27 -11.77 4.79
CA ILE A 22 4.44 -10.57 3.96
C ILE A 22 3.06 -9.97 3.63
N THR A 23 2.05 -10.80 3.37
CA THR A 23 0.70 -10.35 3.01
C THR A 23 -0.15 -9.93 4.20
N LYS A 24 0.03 -10.52 5.40
CA LYS A 24 -0.63 -10.13 6.66
C LYS A 24 -0.08 -8.83 7.28
N SER A 25 0.22 -7.81 6.47
CA SER A 25 0.28 -6.46 7.01
C SER A 25 -1.16 -5.93 7.08
N ASP A 26 -1.88 -6.27 8.15
CA ASP A 26 -3.25 -5.79 8.44
C ASP A 26 -3.32 -4.27 8.68
N ASN A 27 -2.19 -3.57 8.58
CA ASN A 27 -2.20 -2.12 8.50
C ASN A 27 -2.69 -1.72 7.11
N PRO A 28 -3.81 -0.99 6.99
CA PRO A 28 -4.09 -0.29 5.74
C PRO A 28 -2.83 0.52 5.46
N ASN A 29 -2.17 0.25 4.34
CA ASN A 29 -0.87 0.82 4.03
C ASN A 29 -1.09 2.32 3.77
N LEU A 30 -1.16 3.09 4.86
CA LEU A 30 -1.56 4.48 4.89
C LEU A 30 -0.38 5.29 4.38
N MET A 31 -0.63 5.99 3.30
CA MET A 31 0.35 6.80 2.62
C MET A 31 0.38 8.18 3.26
N THR A 32 1.58 8.67 3.56
CA THR A 32 1.81 10.07 3.88
C THR A 32 1.82 10.90 2.59
N ILE A 33 1.82 12.24 2.69
CA ILE A 33 1.99 13.11 1.51
C ILE A 33 3.25 12.74 0.72
N LYS A 34 4.36 12.40 1.39
CA LYS A 34 5.61 11.98 0.71
C LYS A 34 5.42 10.67 -0.05
N ASP A 35 4.71 9.71 0.54
CA ASP A 35 4.43 8.43 -0.13
C ASP A 35 3.52 8.65 -1.35
N VAL A 36 2.53 9.54 -1.23
CA VAL A 36 1.65 9.93 -2.36
C VAL A 36 2.46 10.61 -3.46
N VAL A 37 3.41 11.48 -3.13
CA VAL A 37 4.34 12.10 -4.09
C VAL A 37 5.16 11.03 -4.83
N SER A 38 5.77 10.11 -4.10
CA SER A 38 6.54 9.00 -4.69
C SER A 38 5.68 8.10 -5.57
N TYR A 39 4.45 7.82 -5.15
CA TYR A 39 3.55 6.91 -5.84
C TYR A 39 2.93 7.53 -7.10
N SER A 40 2.37 8.74 -7.00
CA SER A 40 1.73 9.45 -8.11
C SER A 40 2.73 10.05 -9.10
N ARG A 41 4.02 10.15 -8.72
CA ARG A 41 5.05 10.92 -9.44
C ARG A 41 4.73 12.40 -9.62
N LEU A 42 3.76 12.93 -8.87
CA LEU A 42 3.41 14.35 -8.86
C LEU A 42 4.19 15.10 -7.80
N SER A 43 4.36 16.40 -8.00
CA SER A 43 5.04 17.27 -7.04
C SER A 43 4.23 17.45 -5.75
N GLU A 44 4.92 17.63 -4.62
CA GLU A 44 4.28 17.88 -3.33
C GLU A 44 3.28 19.05 -3.34
N PRO A 45 3.56 20.20 -3.98
CA PRO A 45 2.58 21.29 -4.12
C PRO A 45 1.31 20.87 -4.87
N THR A 46 1.39 19.94 -5.81
CA THR A 46 0.23 19.43 -6.55
C THR A 46 -0.66 18.59 -5.63
N ILE A 47 -0.07 17.70 -4.84
CA ILE A 47 -0.80 16.91 -3.85
C ILE A 47 -1.45 17.82 -2.80
N ARG A 48 -0.71 18.81 -2.27
CA ARG A 48 -1.24 19.77 -1.30
C ARG A 48 -2.42 20.57 -1.87
N ARG A 49 -2.35 21.01 -3.13
CA ARG A 49 -3.47 21.67 -3.81
C ARG A 49 -4.70 20.76 -3.95
N ALA A 50 -4.50 19.48 -4.28
CA ALA A 50 -5.60 18.52 -4.37
C ALA A 50 -6.30 18.30 -3.02
N VAL A 51 -5.53 18.24 -1.94
CA VAL A 51 -6.06 18.16 -0.57
C VAL A 51 -6.82 19.44 -0.20
N MET A 52 -6.25 20.62 -0.48
CA MET A 52 -6.92 21.91 -0.22
C MET A 52 -8.24 22.07 -1.00
N ARG A 53 -8.29 21.55 -2.23
CA ARG A 53 -9.49 21.54 -3.07
C ARG A 53 -10.48 20.43 -2.69
N SER A 54 -10.17 19.61 -1.69
CA SER A 54 -10.96 18.44 -1.28
C SER A 54 -11.20 17.40 -2.39
N THR A 55 -10.39 17.42 -3.45
CA THR A 55 -10.44 16.40 -4.53
C THR A 55 -9.71 15.13 -4.12
N LEU A 56 -8.68 15.24 -3.27
CA LEU A 56 -8.03 14.12 -2.59
C LEU A 56 -8.30 14.24 -1.09
N LYS A 57 -9.15 13.36 -0.56
CA LYS A 57 -9.55 13.38 0.84
C LYS A 57 -8.61 12.54 1.71
N PRO A 58 -8.06 13.09 2.80
CA PRO A 58 -7.28 12.32 3.75
C PRO A 58 -8.18 11.41 4.58
N PHE A 59 -7.66 10.26 5.00
CA PHE A 59 -8.30 9.34 5.93
C PHE A 59 -8.54 9.98 7.31
N LYS A 60 -7.63 10.86 7.74
CA LYS A 60 -7.74 11.63 8.97
C LYS A 60 -7.55 13.11 8.68
N ASP A 61 -8.48 13.93 9.17
CA ASP A 61 -8.41 15.37 8.97
C ASP A 61 -7.49 16.09 9.94
N ASP A 62 -7.38 15.61 11.18
CA ASP A 62 -6.56 16.27 12.18
C ASP A 62 -5.13 15.72 12.23
N GLY A 63 -4.16 16.63 12.35
CA GLY A 63 -2.74 16.31 12.44
C GLY A 63 -2.14 15.85 11.11
N LYS A 64 -1.39 14.75 11.14
CA LYS A 64 -0.71 14.25 9.93
C LYS A 64 -1.74 13.67 8.95
N LYS A 65 -1.80 14.25 7.76
CA LYS A 65 -2.64 13.75 6.67
C LYS A 65 -2.12 12.38 6.19
N LEU A 66 -2.99 11.39 6.25
CA LEU A 66 -2.76 10.02 5.80
C LEU A 66 -3.80 9.67 4.74
N PHE A 67 -3.44 8.85 3.76
CA PHE A 67 -4.29 8.48 2.64
C PHE A 67 -4.31 6.96 2.49
N ARG A 68 -5.48 6.36 2.22
CA ARG A 68 -5.50 4.96 1.81
C ARG A 68 -5.07 4.89 0.35
N LYS A 69 -4.30 3.88 -0.02
CA LYS A 69 -3.88 3.67 -1.42
C LYS A 69 -5.06 3.70 -2.39
N VAL A 70 -6.17 3.03 -2.05
CA VAL A 70 -7.39 3.00 -2.87
C VAL A 70 -7.98 4.39 -3.12
N ASP A 71 -7.94 5.29 -2.15
CA ASP A 71 -8.46 6.65 -2.31
C ASP A 71 -7.56 7.46 -3.26
N VAL A 72 -6.24 7.24 -3.19
CA VAL A 72 -5.26 7.83 -4.10
C VAL A 72 -5.42 7.28 -5.52
N ASP A 73 -5.61 5.97 -5.66
CA ASP A 73 -5.83 5.30 -6.95
C ASP A 73 -7.11 5.84 -7.63
N ASN A 74 -8.21 5.96 -6.89
CA ASN A 74 -9.45 6.54 -7.40
C ASN A 74 -9.25 8.00 -7.81
N TRP A 75 -8.57 8.80 -6.98
CA TRP A 75 -8.28 10.19 -7.29
C TRP A 75 -7.41 10.38 -8.56
N LEU A 76 -6.48 9.45 -8.82
CA LEU A 76 -5.63 9.49 -10.02
C LEU A 76 -6.39 9.10 -11.31
N GLN A 77 -7.50 8.36 -11.19
CA GLN A 77 -8.33 7.96 -12.34
C GLN A 77 -9.27 9.09 -12.83
N GLY A 78 -9.45 10.15 -12.03
CA GLY A 78 -10.35 11.28 -12.34
C GLY A 78 -11.78 11.05 -11.87
#